data_AF-A0A9D6QQP2-F1
#
_entry.id   AF-A0A9D6QQP2-F1
#
_cell.length_a   1.000
_cell.length_b   1.000
_cell.length_c   1.000
_cell.angle_alpha   90.00
_cell.angle_beta   90.00
_cell.angle_gamma   90.00
#
_symmetry.space_group_name_H-M   'P 1'
#
loop_
_entity.id
_entity.type
_entity.pdbx_description
1 polymer ?
#
loop_
_entity_poly.entity_id
_entity_poly.type
_entity_poly.pdbx_seq_one_letter_code
_entity_poly.pdbx_strand_id
1 'polypeptide(L)'
;MEERKNKRPSWMRRKFLINEHFQLHFIAFTAIISLSACVFFYVASSWFFMRYHEFAVEVGLRPSDPFFRVLYNMEMMLTQLFVGTSIAVVFVTLVGGLIFSHRVAGPMYRLRKHLEAVARGETWADVTFRKNDYFVDVADA
;
A
#
# COMPACT_ATOMS: atom_id res chain seq x y z
N MET A 1 25.09 37.30 -21.67
CA MET A 1 25.47 36.12 -20.88
C MET A 1 24.21 35.66 -20.16
N GLU A 2 23.59 34.58 -20.64
CA GLU A 2 22.26 34.11 -20.21
C GLU A 2 22.30 33.49 -18.81
N GLU A 3 21.45 33.99 -17.91
CA GLU A 3 21.15 33.35 -16.63
C GLU A 3 20.45 32.00 -16.87
N ARG A 4 21.18 30.91 -16.60
CA ARG A 4 20.60 29.58 -16.48
C ARG A 4 19.66 29.53 -15.28
N LYS A 5 18.36 29.79 -15.50
CA LYS A 5 17.29 29.47 -14.54
C LYS A 5 17.37 27.98 -14.19
N ASN A 6 17.89 27.70 -13.01
CA ASN A 6 17.95 26.36 -12.41
C ASN A 6 16.51 25.88 -12.13
N LYS A 7 15.82 25.38 -13.17
CA LYS A 7 14.46 24.85 -13.08
C LYS A 7 14.51 23.49 -12.38
N ARG A 8 14.48 23.50 -11.04
CA ARG A 8 14.29 22.27 -10.25
C ARG A 8 13.09 21.47 -10.81
N PRO A 9 13.21 20.15 -11.02
CA PRO A 9 12.15 19.32 -11.59
C PRO A 9 10.81 19.49 -10.86
N SER A 10 9.69 19.41 -11.57
CA SER A 10 8.34 19.67 -11.01
C SER A 10 7.93 18.70 -9.90
N TRP A 11 8.51 17.50 -9.85
CA TRP A 11 8.27 16.49 -8.82
C TRP A 11 8.94 16.86 -7.48
N MET A 12 10.07 17.57 -7.48
CA MET A 12 10.79 17.99 -6.26
C MET A 12 10.13 19.17 -5.53
N ARG A 13 9.14 19.84 -6.13
CA ARG A 13 8.44 20.98 -5.52
C ARG A 13 7.13 20.58 -4.82
N ARG A 14 6.71 19.32 -4.94
CA ARG A 14 5.44 18.84 -4.39
C ARG A 14 5.68 18.20 -3.03
N LYS A 15 5.25 18.86 -1.96
CA LYS A 15 5.11 18.21 -0.65
C LYS A 15 4.03 17.13 -0.77
N PHE A 16 4.45 15.86 -0.80
CA PHE A 16 3.55 14.70 -0.86
C PHE A 16 2.82 14.49 0.47
N LEU A 17 3.45 14.91 1.57
CA LEU A 17 2.83 14.96 2.88
C LEU A 17 2.21 16.36 3.08
N ILE A 18 0.88 16.45 2.89
CA ILE A 18 0.10 17.66 3.14
C ILE A 18 -0.57 17.57 4.51
N ASN A 19 -1.06 16.37 4.86
CA ASN A 19 -1.68 16.09 6.14
C ASN A 19 -1.06 14.80 6.70
N GLU A 20 0.14 14.96 7.27
CA GLU A 20 0.99 13.86 7.72
C GLU A 20 0.28 12.94 8.71
N HIS A 21 -0.58 13.48 9.58
CA HIS A 21 -1.32 12.69 10.56
C HIS A 21 -2.27 11.69 9.90
N PHE A 22 -3.11 12.15 8.96
CA PHE A 22 -4.04 11.28 8.23
C PHE A 22 -3.29 10.28 7.34
N GLN A 23 -2.27 10.74 6.61
CA GLN A 23 -1.54 9.91 5.66
C GLN A 23 -0.76 8.80 6.39
N LEU A 24 -0.10 9.10 7.51
CA LEU A 24 0.61 8.10 8.30
C LEU A 24 -0.35 7.09 8.94
N HIS A 25 -1.49 7.54 9.48
CA HIS A 25 -2.50 6.60 10.01
C HIS A 25 -3.04 5.67 8.92
N PHE A 26 -3.36 6.20 7.74
CA PHE A 26 -3.86 5.40 6.63
C PHE A 26 -2.82 4.38 6.12
N ILE A 27 -1.56 4.82 5.95
CA ILE A 27 -0.47 3.94 5.51
C ILE A 27 -0.19 2.88 6.58
N ALA A 28 -0.12 3.25 7.85
CA ALA A 28 0.11 2.30 8.95
C ALA A 28 -1.03 1.28 9.03
N PHE A 29 -2.28 1.72 8.96
CA PHE A 29 -3.45 0.85 8.97
C PHE A 29 -3.42 -0.17 7.80
N THR A 30 -3.19 0.30 6.58
CA THR A 30 -3.12 -0.57 5.40
C THR A 30 -1.91 -1.51 5.43
N ALA A 31 -0.77 -1.04 5.93
CA ALA A 31 0.43 -1.86 6.13
C ALA A 31 0.17 -2.97 7.16
N ILE A 32 -0.42 -2.66 8.32
CA ILE A 32 -0.75 -3.64 9.37
C ILE A 32 -1.68 -4.73 8.83
N ILE A 33 -2.70 -4.36 8.07
CA ILE A 33 -3.61 -5.32 7.43
C ILE A 33 -2.84 -6.21 6.45
N SER A 34 -2.01 -5.61 5.58
CA SER A 34 -1.23 -6.38 4.60
C SER A 34 -0.25 -7.35 5.26
N LEU A 35 0.43 -6.94 6.33
CA LEU A 35 1.36 -7.77 7.08
C LEU A 35 0.61 -8.89 7.82
N SER A 36 -0.51 -8.58 8.45
CA SER A 36 -1.38 -9.57 9.10
C SER A 36 -1.85 -10.63 8.11
N ALA A 37 -2.26 -10.22 6.91
CA ALA A 37 -2.65 -11.14 5.85
C ALA A 37 -1.46 -12.04 5.42
N CYS A 38 -0.27 -11.47 5.24
CA CYS A 38 0.93 -12.26 4.92
C CYS A 38 1.23 -13.29 6.01
N VAL A 39 1.22 -12.88 7.29
CA VAL A 39 1.44 -13.80 8.42
C VAL A 39 0.39 -14.90 8.43
N PHE A 40 -0.88 -14.56 8.26
CA PHE A 40 -1.97 -15.54 8.19
C PHE A 40 -1.76 -16.55 7.06
N PHE A 41 -1.46 -16.09 5.84
CA PHE A 41 -1.23 -16.97 4.70
C PHE A 41 0.00 -17.87 4.89
N TYR A 42 1.08 -17.34 5.45
CA TYR A 42 2.28 -18.11 5.77
C TYR A 42 1.96 -19.23 6.77
N VAL A 43 1.30 -18.89 7.88
CA VAL A 43 0.92 -19.87 8.92
C VAL A 43 -0.03 -20.93 8.34
N ALA A 44 -1.03 -20.52 7.56
CA ALA A 44 -1.95 -21.45 6.91
C ALA A 44 -1.22 -22.40 5.95
N SER A 45 -0.27 -21.88 5.15
CA SER A 45 0.54 -22.68 4.24
C SER A 45 1.44 -23.66 4.98
N SER A 46 2.17 -23.23 6.00
CA SER A 46 3.02 -24.11 6.81
C SER A 46 2.20 -25.18 7.53
N TRP A 47 1.05 -24.82 8.08
CA TRP A 47 0.13 -25.76 8.70
C TRP A 47 -0.38 -26.81 7.69
N PHE A 48 -0.67 -26.38 6.46
CA PHE A 48 -1.07 -27.26 5.37
C PHE A 48 0.05 -28.27 5.03
N PHE A 49 1.29 -27.82 4.84
CA PHE A 49 2.42 -28.73 4.55
C PHE A 49 2.68 -29.72 5.68
N MET A 50 2.60 -29.28 6.93
CA MET A 50 2.71 -30.17 8.10
C MET A 50 1.61 -31.24 8.07
N ARG A 51 0.36 -30.87 7.78
CA ARG A 51 -0.73 -31.85 7.65
C ARG A 51 -0.56 -32.82 6.49
N TYR A 52 -0.02 -32.36 5.36
CA TYR A 52 0.31 -33.26 4.25
C TYR A 52 1.41 -34.25 4.61
N HIS A 53 2.42 -33.82 5.37
CA HIS A 53 3.46 -34.71 5.87
C HIS A 53 2.87 -35.79 6.81
N GLU A 54 2.04 -35.39 7.77
CA GLU A 54 1.35 -36.33 8.69
C GLU A 54 0.49 -37.33 7.91
N PHE A 55 -0.34 -36.85 7.00
CA PHE A 55 -1.21 -37.69 6.18
C PHE A 55 -0.42 -38.70 5.33
N ALA A 56 0.72 -38.30 4.76
CA ALA A 56 1.60 -39.18 4.01
C ALA A 56 2.12 -40.35 4.85
N VAL A 57 2.49 -40.08 6.10
CA VAL A 57 2.93 -41.12 7.05
C VAL A 57 1.76 -42.04 7.44
N GLU A 58 0.57 -41.49 7.67
CA GLU A 58 -0.64 -42.26 8.01
C GLU A 58 -1.05 -43.26 6.92
N VAL A 59 -0.88 -42.90 5.65
CA VAL A 59 -1.14 -43.82 4.52
C VAL A 59 -0.01 -44.83 4.26
N GLY A 60 1.02 -44.84 5.11
CA GLY A 60 2.08 -45.85 5.12
C GLY A 60 3.34 -45.46 4.35
N LEU A 61 3.49 -44.21 3.91
CA LEU A 61 4.75 -43.74 3.32
C LEU A 61 5.82 -43.59 4.41
N ARG A 62 7.03 -44.03 4.11
CA ARG A 62 8.18 -43.90 5.00
C ARG A 62 8.87 -42.57 4.72
N PRO A 63 9.41 -41.87 5.75
CA PRO A 63 10.18 -40.64 5.54
C PRO A 63 11.35 -40.75 4.55
N SER A 64 11.86 -41.96 4.31
CA SER A 64 12.89 -42.26 3.31
C SER A 64 12.39 -42.24 1.86
N ASP A 65 11.07 -42.23 1.65
CA ASP A 65 10.48 -42.33 0.32
C ASP A 65 10.74 -41.04 -0.48
N PRO A 66 11.00 -41.14 -1.81
CA PRO A 66 11.24 -39.98 -2.67
C PRO A 66 10.16 -38.90 -2.61
N PHE A 67 8.93 -39.27 -2.23
CA PHE A 67 7.81 -38.36 -2.00
C PHE A 67 8.16 -37.22 -1.04
N PHE A 68 8.79 -37.50 0.10
CA PHE A 68 9.10 -36.47 1.11
C PHE A 68 10.14 -35.46 0.60
N ARG A 69 11.08 -35.91 -0.24
CA ARG A 69 12.02 -35.00 -0.91
C ARG A 69 11.31 -34.05 -1.87
N VAL A 70 10.34 -34.56 -2.64
CA VAL A 70 9.53 -33.73 -3.53
C VAL A 70 8.68 -32.76 -2.72
N LEU A 71 8.03 -33.22 -1.65
CA LEU A 71 7.21 -32.40 -0.76
C LEU A 71 8.02 -31.24 -0.16
N TYR A 72 9.22 -31.52 0.36
CA TYR A 72 10.14 -30.51 0.88
C TYR A 72 10.56 -29.50 -0.18
N ASN A 73 10.91 -29.95 -1.39
CA ASN A 73 11.27 -29.06 -2.48
C ASN A 73 10.10 -28.14 -2.88
N MET A 74 8.87 -28.66 -2.89
CA MET A 74 7.67 -27.88 -3.17
C MET A 74 7.40 -26.84 -2.08
N GLU A 75 7.51 -27.23 -0.80
CA GLU A 75 7.39 -26.31 0.33
C GLU A 75 8.43 -25.18 0.25
N MET A 76 9.68 -25.51 -0.04
CA MET A 76 10.76 -24.53 -0.19
C MET A 76 10.50 -23.57 -1.37
N MET A 77 10.10 -24.10 -2.53
CA MET A 77 9.79 -23.29 -3.71
C MET A 77 8.62 -22.35 -3.44
N LEU A 78 7.54 -22.86 -2.83
CA LEU A 78 6.37 -22.05 -2.47
C LEU A 78 6.70 -21.00 -1.41
N THR A 79 7.54 -21.33 -0.43
CA THR A 79 8.01 -20.37 0.58
C THR A 79 8.82 -19.24 -0.05
N GLN A 80 9.72 -19.55 -0.99
CA GLN A 80 10.50 -18.54 -1.72
C GLN A 80 9.59 -17.62 -2.55
N LEU A 81 8.66 -18.20 -3.31
CA LEU A 81 7.66 -17.45 -4.06
C LEU A 81 6.82 -16.57 -3.15
N PHE A 82 6.34 -17.12 -2.04
CA PHE A 82 5.54 -16.42 -1.04
C PHE A 82 6.29 -15.21 -0.48
N VAL A 83 7.54 -15.36 -0.05
CA VAL A 83 8.38 -14.25 0.44
C VAL A 83 8.54 -13.17 -0.63
N GLY A 84 8.86 -13.55 -1.86
CA GLY A 84 9.00 -12.61 -2.97
C GLY A 84 7.71 -11.83 -3.24
N THR A 85 6.57 -12.53 -3.30
CA THR A 85 5.26 -11.88 -3.49
C THR A 85 4.85 -11.02 -2.30
N SER A 86 5.17 -11.41 -1.06
CA SER A 86 4.85 -10.64 0.14
C SER A 86 5.58 -9.30 0.16
N ILE A 87 6.87 -9.31 -0.19
CA ILE A 87 7.66 -8.08 -0.32
C ILE A 87 7.05 -7.16 -1.39
N ALA A 88 6.67 -7.71 -2.55
CA ALA A 88 6.03 -6.95 -3.61
C ALA A 88 4.68 -6.35 -3.16
N VAL A 89 3.84 -7.12 -2.49
CA VAL A 89 2.53 -6.67 -1.97
C VAL A 89 2.70 -5.56 -0.93
N VAL A 90 3.63 -5.71 0.02
CA VAL A 90 3.90 -4.66 1.02
C VAL A 90 4.40 -3.39 0.34
N PHE A 91 5.32 -3.51 -0.62
CA PHE A 91 5.83 -2.36 -1.37
C PHE A 91 4.70 -1.63 -2.13
N VAL A 92 3.89 -2.37 -2.88
CA VAL A 92 2.74 -1.81 -3.60
C VAL A 92 1.73 -1.17 -2.65
N THR A 93 1.48 -1.77 -1.49
CA THR A 93 0.57 -1.23 -0.47
C THR A 93 1.09 0.09 0.09
N LEU A 94 2.39 0.19 0.41
CA LEU A 94 2.98 1.43 0.92
C LEU A 94 2.95 2.56 -0.11
N VAL A 95 3.39 2.27 -1.35
CA VAL A 95 3.40 3.26 -2.44
C VAL A 95 1.97 3.67 -2.82
N GLY A 96 1.08 2.70 -2.95
CA GLY A 96 -0.34 2.91 -3.23
C GLY A 96 -1.01 3.73 -2.13
N GLY A 97 -0.77 3.39 -0.87
CA GLY A 97 -1.29 4.13 0.30
C GLY A 97 -0.81 5.58 0.34
N LEU A 98 0.46 5.83 0.00
CA LEU A 98 1.00 7.20 -0.09
C LEU A 98 0.33 8.00 -1.22
N ILE A 99 0.20 7.40 -2.41
CA ILE A 99 -0.41 8.07 -3.58
C ILE A 99 -1.90 8.32 -3.32
N PHE A 100 -2.63 7.32 -2.83
CA PHE A 100 -4.05 7.41 -2.54
C PHE A 100 -4.32 8.47 -1.47
N SER A 101 -3.62 8.39 -0.33
CA SER A 101 -3.80 9.34 0.77
C SER A 101 -3.42 10.77 0.36
N HIS A 102 -2.44 10.97 -0.53
CA HIS A 102 -2.13 12.30 -1.08
C HIS A 102 -3.27 12.87 -1.93
N ARG A 103 -3.86 12.04 -2.81
CA ARG A 103 -4.98 12.41 -3.68
C ARG A 103 -6.27 12.71 -2.90
N VAL A 104 -6.38 12.20 -1.67
CA VAL A 104 -7.48 12.49 -0.73
C VAL A 104 -7.18 13.73 0.14
N ALA A 105 -5.99 13.81 0.73
CA ALA A 105 -5.63 14.90 1.64
C ALA A 105 -5.50 16.26 0.93
N GLY A 106 -5.03 16.25 -0.32
CA GLY A 106 -4.89 17.45 -1.16
C GLY A 106 -6.17 18.28 -1.32
N PRO A 107 -7.25 17.72 -1.88
CA PRO A 107 -8.51 18.43 -2.07
C PRO A 107 -9.14 18.84 -0.73
N MET A 108 -9.12 17.99 0.29
CA MET A 108 -9.67 18.32 1.62
C MET A 108 -8.95 19.49 2.29
N TYR A 109 -7.62 19.56 2.16
CA TYR A 109 -6.86 20.70 2.65
C TYR A 109 -7.23 22.01 1.93
N ARG A 110 -7.40 21.95 0.59
CA ARG A 110 -7.81 23.11 -0.22
C ARG A 110 -9.22 23.56 0.12
N LEU A 111 -10.15 22.62 0.25
CA LEU A 111 -11.54 22.89 0.60
C LEU A 111 -11.64 23.56 1.97
N ARG A 112 -10.95 23.02 2.99
CA ARG A 112 -10.91 23.63 4.33
C ARG A 112 -10.42 25.07 4.29
N LYS A 113 -9.30 25.32 3.61
CA LYS A 113 -8.75 26.68 3.47
C LYS A 113 -9.69 27.62 2.73
N HIS A 114 -10.38 27.11 1.71
CA HIS A 114 -11.35 27.88 0.95
C HIS A 114 -12.54 28.27 1.83
N LEU A 115 -13.15 27.32 2.54
CA LEU A 115 -14.24 27.58 3.48
C LEU A 115 -13.84 28.56 4.60
N GLU A 116 -12.63 28.42 5.15
CA GLU A 116 -12.08 29.35 6.14
C GLU A 116 -11.95 30.78 5.58
N ALA A 117 -11.57 30.96 4.31
CA ALA A 117 -11.47 32.26 3.66
C ALA A 117 -12.85 32.86 3.34
N VAL A 118 -13.81 32.05 2.89
CA VAL A 118 -15.21 32.47 2.67
C VAL A 118 -15.84 32.93 3.99
N ALA A 119 -15.65 32.17 5.08
CA ALA A 119 -16.15 32.53 6.40
C ALA A 119 -15.59 33.87 6.92
N ARG A 120 -14.38 34.24 6.51
CA ARG A 120 -13.77 35.55 6.80
C ARG A 120 -14.15 36.66 5.82
N GLY A 121 -14.91 36.35 4.76
CA GLY A 121 -15.26 37.29 3.70
C GLY A 121 -14.10 37.65 2.76
N GLU A 122 -13.02 36.85 2.75
CA GLU A 122 -11.80 37.13 1.97
C GLU A 122 -11.91 36.70 0.50
N THR A 123 -12.82 35.78 0.18
CA THR A 123 -13.00 35.25 -1.19
C THR A 123 -14.44 34.87 -1.48
N TRP A 124 -14.82 35.03 -2.74
CA TRP A 124 -16.08 34.57 -3.34
C TRP A 124 -15.87 33.69 -4.57
N ALA A 125 -14.61 33.40 -4.92
CA ALA A 125 -14.25 32.61 -6.09
C ALA A 125 -14.36 31.10 -5.82
N ASP A 126 -14.74 30.32 -6.82
CA ASP A 126 -14.93 28.87 -6.69
C ASP A 126 -13.65 28.12 -6.28
N VAL A 127 -13.82 27.04 -5.51
CA VAL A 127 -12.71 26.14 -5.15
C VAL A 127 -12.30 25.29 -6.34
N THR A 128 -10.98 25.09 -6.53
CA THR A 128 -10.46 24.27 -7.63
C THR A 128 -9.57 23.12 -7.13
N PHE A 129 -9.89 21.91 -7.60
CA PHE A 129 -9.13 20.69 -7.32
C PHE A 129 -8.26 20.27 -8.51
N ARG A 130 -7.29 19.37 -8.29
CA ARG A 130 -6.50 18.83 -9.40
C ARG A 130 -7.31 17.75 -10.10
N LYS A 131 -7.11 17.58 -11.42
CA LYS A 131 -7.80 16.56 -12.23
C LYS A 131 -7.78 15.15 -11.65
N ASN A 132 -6.70 14.79 -10.97
CA ASN A 132 -6.53 13.46 -10.38
C ASN A 132 -6.83 13.46 -8.88
N ASP A 133 -7.28 14.53 -8.25
CA ASP A 133 -7.66 14.44 -6.84
C ASP A 133 -8.96 13.60 -6.70
N TYR A 134 -9.23 13.10 -5.50
CA TYR A 134 -10.57 12.60 -5.19
C TYR A 134 -11.50 13.79 -4.90
N PHE A 135 -12.82 13.57 -4.95
CA PHE A 135 -13.83 14.58 -4.59
C PHE A 135 -13.79 15.85 -5.48
N VAL A 136 -13.40 15.73 -6.74
CA VAL A 136 -13.33 16.87 -7.67
C VAL A 136 -14.73 17.45 -7.93
N ASP A 137 -15.74 16.57 -7.94
CA ASP A 137 -17.17 16.87 -8.07
C ASP A 137 -17.70 17.78 -6.96
N VAL A 138 -17.05 17.84 -5.80
CA VAL A 138 -17.43 18.74 -4.70
C VAL A 138 -17.20 20.21 -5.07
N ALA A 139 -16.35 20.51 -6.06
CA ALA A 139 -16.18 21.88 -6.54
C ALA A 139 -17.39 22.38 -7.35
N ASP A 140 -18.18 21.47 -7.91
CA ASP A 140 -19.30 21.78 -8.81
C ASP A 140 -20.66 21.75 -8.07
N ALA A 141 -20.68 21.47 -6.77
CA ALA A 141 -21.86 21.32 -5.92
C ALA A 141 -22.20 22.60 -5.14
#